data_AF-A0A3D3T478-F1
#
_entry.id   AF-A0A3D3T478-F1
#
_cell.length_a   1.000
_cell.length_b   1.000
_cell.length_c   1.000
_cell.angle_alpha   90.00
_cell.angle_beta   90.00
_cell.angle_gamma   90.00
#
_symmetry.space_group_name_H-M   'P 1'
#
loop_
_entity.id
_entity.type
_entity.pdbx_description
1 polymer ?
#
loop_
_entity_poly.entity_id
_entity_poly.type
_entity_poly.pdbx_seq_one_letter_code
_entity_poly.pdbx_strand_id
1 'polypeptide(L)' 'EPEWFTTAPVGAMNKLLEKTGWSVEDVDLFEINEAFAVVAMAAMRELGLPHDKVNVHGGACALG' A
#
# COMPACT_ATOMS: atom_id res chain seq x y z
N GLU A 1 18.62 -4.95 -0.17
CA GLU A 1 18.65 -5.74 1.07
C GLU A 1 17.33 -6.49 1.19
N PRO A 2 17.31 -7.83 0.99
CA PRO A 2 16.09 -8.65 0.98
C PRO A 2 15.28 -8.60 2.28
N GLU A 3 15.92 -8.29 3.41
CA GLU A 3 15.32 -8.19 4.73
C GLU A 3 14.23 -7.11 4.83
N TRP A 4 14.25 -6.10 3.97
CA TRP A 4 13.29 -4.99 3.94
C TRP A 4 12.10 -5.20 3.00
N PHE A 5 11.80 -6.45 2.63
CA PHE A 5 10.72 -6.75 1.68
C PHE A 5 9.34 -6.20 2.11
N THR A 6 9.12 -6.03 3.42
CA THR A 6 7.86 -5.51 3.97
C THR A 6 7.60 -4.04 3.66
N THR A 7 8.64 -3.26 3.36
CA THR A 7 8.52 -1.85 2.94
C THR A 7 8.68 -1.68 1.42
N ALA A 8 9.00 -2.74 0.68
CA ALA A 8 9.13 -2.71 -0.77
C ALA A 8 7.90 -2.16 -1.51
N PRO A 9 6.64 -2.40 -1.07
CA PRO A 9 5.47 -1.82 -1.73
C PRO A 9 5.50 -0.29 -1.81
N VAL A 10 6.06 0.39 -0.80
CA VAL A 10 6.16 1.86 -0.77
C VAL A 10 6.97 2.38 -1.96
N GLY A 11 8.15 1.78 -2.18
CA GLY A 11 9.01 2.17 -3.30
C GLY A 11 8.37 1.88 -4.66
N ALA A 12 7.67 0.74 -4.78
CA ALA A 12 6.97 0.37 -6.01
C ALA A 12 5.79 1.33 -6.32
N MET A 13 5.00 1.70 -5.30
CA MET A 13 3.88 2.62 -5.43
C MET A 13 4.35 4.03 -5.79
N ASN A 14 5.38 4.56 -5.11
CA ASN A 14 5.96 5.87 -5.47
C ASN A 14 6.44 5.92 -6.92
N LYS A 15 7.12 4.86 -7.37
CA LYS A 15 7.59 4.75 -8.75
C LYS A 15 6.43 4.71 -9.75
N LEU A 16 5.32 4.06 -9.40
CA LEU A 16 4.13 4.02 -10.24
C LEU A 16 3.48 5.40 -10.34
N LEU A 17 3.26 6.06 -9.20
CA LEU A 17 2.69 7.41 -9.11
C LEU A 17 3.52 8.43 -9.93
N GLU A 18 4.85 8.38 -9.81
CA GLU A 18 5.75 9.22 -10.61
C GLU A 18 5.60 8.93 -12.13
N LYS A 19 5.50 7.64 -12.50
CA LYS A 19 5.37 7.24 -13.91
C LYS A 19 4.04 7.66 -14.53
N THR A 20 2.96 7.66 -13.76
CA THR A 20 1.62 8.06 -14.23
C THR A 20 1.36 9.55 -14.06
N GLY A 21 2.20 10.25 -13.29
CA GLY A 21 1.99 11.65 -12.90
C GLY A 21 0.80 11.82 -11.96
N TRP A 22 0.42 10.76 -11.23
CA TRP A 22 -0.68 10.79 -10.28
C TRP A 22 -0.17 11.09 -8.87
N SER A 23 -1.00 11.72 -8.07
CA SER A 23 -0.80 11.80 -6.63
C SER A 23 -1.56 10.69 -5.90
N VAL A 24 -1.33 10.54 -4.59
CA VAL A 24 -2.06 9.58 -3.76
C VAL A 24 -3.55 9.91 -3.72
N GLU A 25 -3.89 11.20 -3.77
CA GLU A 25 -5.25 11.72 -3.72
C GLU A 25 -6.07 11.37 -4.98
N ASP A 26 -5.39 11.20 -6.12
CA ASP A 26 -6.01 10.78 -7.38
C ASP A 26 -6.48 9.32 -7.36
N VAL A 27 -6.07 8.54 -6.35
CA VAL A 27 -6.44 7.13 -6.20
C VAL A 27 -7.62 7.02 -5.23
N ASP A 28 -8.70 6.41 -5.72
CA ASP A 28 -9.91 6.20 -4.93
C ASP A 28 -9.75 5.09 -3.90
N LEU A 29 -9.15 3.96 -4.30
CA LEU A 29 -9.00 2.77 -3.46
C LEU A 29 -7.64 2.11 -3.67
N PHE A 30 -7.09 1.56 -2.60
CA PHE A 30 -5.83 0.84 -2.57
C PHE A 30 -6.07 -0.59 -2.10
N GLU A 31 -5.71 -1.55 -2.95
CA GLU A 31 -5.62 -2.96 -2.58
C GLU A 31 -4.15 -3.30 -2.39
N ILE A 32 -3.74 -3.45 -1.14
CA ILE A 32 -2.37 -3.77 -0.74
C ILE A 32 -2.40 -5.17 -0.12
N ASN A 33 -1.74 -6.11 -0.80
CA ASN A 33 -1.69 -7.49 -0.32
C ASN A 33 -1.11 -7.56 1.11
N GLU A 34 -1.89 -8.10 2.04
CA GLU A 34 -1.55 -8.20 3.45
C GLU A 34 -0.81 -9.51 3.76
N ALA A 35 0.34 -9.75 3.12
CA ALA A 35 1.18 -10.90 3.45
C ALA A 35 1.54 -10.93 4.96
N PHE A 36 1.69 -9.73 5.54
CA PHE A 36 1.64 -9.47 6.97
C PHE A 36 0.95 -8.12 7.18
N ALA A 37 0.21 -7.94 8.28
CA ALA A 37 -0.48 -6.67 8.58
C ALA A 37 0.45 -5.44 8.53
N VAL A 38 1.72 -5.61 8.94
CA VAL A 38 2.72 -4.54 8.92
C VAL A 38 3.03 -4.01 7.52
N VAL A 39 2.83 -4.81 6.46
CA VAL A 39 3.09 -4.40 5.07
C VAL A 39 2.12 -3.30 4.63
N ALA A 40 0.81 -3.55 4.80
CA ALA A 40 -0.21 -2.56 4.50
C ALA A 40 -0.08 -1.34 5.41
N MET A 41 0.13 -1.54 6.72
CA MET A 41 0.32 -0.44 7.67
C MET A 41 1.54 0.44 7.35
N ALA A 42 2.66 -0.15 6.91
CA ALA A 42 3.84 0.62 6.50
C ALA A 42 3.53 1.49 5.29
N ALA A 43 2.86 0.94 4.27
CA ALA A 43 2.45 1.71 3.10
C ALA A 43 1.48 2.85 3.44
N MET A 44 0.51 2.58 4.32
CA MET A 44 -0.42 3.61 4.81
C MET A 44 0.30 4.75 5.50
N ARG A 45 1.27 4.43 6.37
CA ARG A 45 2.03 5.44 7.11
C ARG A 45 2.95 6.26 6.20
N GLU A 46 3.71 5.61 5.33
CA GLU A 46 4.73 6.26 4.49
C GLU A 46 4.11 7.10 3.37
N LEU A 47 2.97 6.68 2.83
CA LEU A 47 2.29 7.38 1.73
C LEU A 47 1.08 8.22 2.18
N GLY A 48 0.76 8.21 3.48
CA GLY A 48 -0.39 8.94 4.02
C GLY A 48 -1.74 8.41 3.54
N LEU A 49 -1.85 7.10 3.26
CA LEU A 49 -3.08 6.50 2.75
C LEU A 49 -4.13 6.45 3.87
N PRO A 50 -5.36 6.94 3.62
CA PRO A 50 -6.40 6.92 4.63
C PRO A 50 -7.00 5.51 4.78
N HIS A 51 -7.37 5.15 6.02
CA HIS A 51 -7.87 3.82 6.37
C HIS A 51 -9.13 3.40 5.62
N ASP A 52 -9.98 4.37 5.24
CA ASP A 52 -11.23 4.14 4.51
C ASP A 52 -11.04 3.90 3.01
N LYS A 53 -9.80 4.01 2.50
CA LYS A 53 -9.46 3.70 1.11
C LYS A 53 -8.64 2.43 0.93
N VAL A 54 -8.13 1.82 2.01
CA VAL A 54 -7.22 0.67 1.93
C VAL A 54 -7.96 -0.60 2.30
N ASN A 55 -7.93 -1.61 1.42
CA ASN A 55 -8.48 -2.95 1.63
C ASN A 55 -9.92 -2.90 2.18
N VAL A 56 -10.78 -2.07 1.58
CA VAL A 56 -12.14 -1.76 2.07
C VAL A 56 -13.07 -2.98 2.14
N HIS A 57 -12.70 -4.07 1.47
CA HIS A 57 -13.41 -5.35 1.48
C HIS A 57 -12.68 -6.45 2.28
N GLY A 58 -11.66 -6.07 3.05
CA GLY A 58 -10.75 -6.97 3.76
C GLY A 58 -9.56 -7.39 2.90
N GLY A 59 -8.41 -7.60 3.53
CA GLY A 59 -7.20 -8.07 2.85
C GLY A 59 -6.84 -9.52 3.19
N ALA A 60 -5.66 -9.95 2.74
CA ALA A 60 -5.19 -11.32 2.89
C ALA A 60 -5.07 -11.79 4.35
N CYS A 61 -4.86 -10.91 5.32
CA CYS A 61 -4.87 -11.33 6.74
C CYS A 61 -6.23 -11.85 7.21
N ALA A 62 -7.32 -11.40 6.57
CA ALA A 62 -8.68 -11.84 6.89
C ALA A 62 -9.22 -12.88 5.89
N LEU A 63 -8.87 -12.75 4.62
CA LEU A 63 -9.43 -13.56 3.52
C LEU A 63 -8.59 -14.78 3.14
N GLY A 64 -7.29 -14.77 3.45
CA GLY A 64 -6.32 -15.77 3.00
C GLY A 64 -5.56 -15.34 1.75
#